data_AF-A0A151CJN1-F1
#
_entry.id   AF-A0A151CJN1-F1
#
_cell.length_a   1.000
_cell.length_b   1.000
_cell.length_c   1.000
_cell.angle_alpha   90.00
_cell.angle_beta   90.00
_cell.angle_gamma   90.00
#
_symmetry.space_group_name_H-M   'P 1'
#
loop_
_entity.id
_entity.type
_entity.pdbx_description
1 polymer ?
#
loop_
_entity_poly.entity_id
_entity_poly.type
_entity_poly.pdbx_seq_one_letter_code
_entity_poly.pdbx_strand_id
1 'polypeptide(L)'
;MSDDFNAKMKLLIKSEKALLALEMRKKSRQSVWIALALLAVLVGLIMLNVTVYLLLSEHYSNLVSAAILSGLNILVAALFLLVASRQDRGAEVQSIEDIRDFAWEQISTDIDEVKQNVADFKQSVSNVKSTVDNFTSGDAFGLKKIMPVITTLIELNKKK
;
A
#
# COMPACT_ATOMS: atom_id res chain seq x y z
N MET A 1 -15.37 -19.23 -13.34
CA MET A 1 -15.83 -18.20 -12.39
C MET A 1 -14.75 -17.13 -12.14
N SER A 2 -13.46 -17.49 -12.21
CA SER A 2 -12.30 -16.58 -12.11
C SER A 2 -12.16 -15.56 -13.25
N ASP A 3 -12.53 -15.92 -14.48
CA ASP A 3 -12.32 -15.04 -15.66
C ASP A 3 -13.25 -13.81 -15.66
N ASP A 4 -14.47 -13.96 -15.16
CA ASP A 4 -15.45 -12.87 -15.04
C ASP A 4 -15.04 -11.84 -13.98
N PHE A 5 -14.43 -12.31 -12.88
CA PHE A 5 -13.86 -11.46 -11.83
C PHE A 5 -12.67 -10.65 -12.34
N ASN A 6 -11.77 -11.29 -13.10
CA ASN A 6 -10.58 -10.64 -13.65
C ASN A 6 -10.93 -9.57 -14.71
N ALA A 7 -11.99 -9.82 -15.50
CA ALA A 7 -12.53 -8.86 -16.44
C ALA A 7 -13.13 -7.62 -15.74
N LYS A 8 -13.91 -7.82 -14.67
CA LYS A 8 -14.49 -6.74 -13.85
C LYS A 8 -13.41 -5.90 -13.17
N MET A 9 -12.37 -6.54 -12.63
CA MET A 9 -11.22 -5.86 -12.00
C MET A 9 -10.45 -5.00 -13.02
N LYS A 10 -10.16 -5.52 -14.21
CA LYS A 10 -9.53 -4.75 -15.29
C LYS A 10 -10.37 -3.55 -15.71
N LEU A 11 -11.70 -3.69 -15.72
CA LEU A 11 -12.61 -2.62 -16.11
C LEU A 11 -12.62 -1.50 -15.06
N LEU A 12 -12.65 -1.85 -13.77
CA LEU A 12 -12.53 -0.92 -12.65
C LEU A 12 -11.22 -0.13 -12.67
N ILE A 13 -10.08 -0.82 -12.79
CA ILE A 13 -8.76 -0.18 -12.86
C ILE A 13 -8.67 0.77 -14.07
N LYS A 14 -9.25 0.38 -15.21
CA LYS A 14 -9.26 1.20 -16.41
C LYS A 14 -10.15 2.43 -16.25
N SER A 15 -11.28 2.32 -15.55
CA SER A 15 -12.14 3.46 -15.23
C SER A 15 -11.49 4.43 -14.23
N GLU A 16 -10.82 3.94 -13.19
CA GLU A 16 -10.11 4.82 -12.24
C GLU A 16 -8.93 5.53 -12.90
N LYS A 17 -8.13 4.83 -13.70
CA LYS A 17 -7.06 5.46 -14.48
C LYS A 17 -7.60 6.53 -15.44
N ALA A 18 -8.77 6.31 -16.04
CA ALA A 18 -9.40 7.30 -16.90
C ALA A 18 -9.88 8.53 -16.11
N LEU A 19 -10.43 8.32 -14.91
CA LEU A 19 -10.90 9.38 -14.03
C LEU A 19 -9.72 10.25 -13.52
N LEU A 20 -8.66 9.61 -13.04
CA LEU A 20 -7.39 10.26 -12.68
C LEU A 20 -6.77 11.01 -13.86
N ALA A 21 -6.77 10.43 -15.06
CA ALA A 21 -6.23 11.09 -16.26
C ALA A 21 -7.04 12.32 -16.68
N LEU A 22 -8.37 12.30 -16.50
CA LEU A 22 -9.25 13.44 -16.77
C LEU A 22 -9.02 14.57 -15.75
N GLU A 23 -8.89 14.23 -14.48
CA GLU A 23 -8.63 15.20 -13.41
C GLU A 23 -7.23 15.85 -13.56
N MET A 24 -6.22 15.05 -13.90
CA MET A 24 -4.87 15.51 -14.26
C MET A 24 -4.87 16.44 -15.47
N ARG A 25 -5.69 16.17 -16.51
CA ARG A 25 -5.81 17.04 -17.69
C ARG A 25 -6.44 18.40 -17.37
N LYS A 26 -7.42 18.43 -16.45
CA LYS A 26 -8.02 19.68 -15.96
C LYS A 26 -6.99 20.50 -15.17
N LYS A 27 -6.22 19.86 -14.28
CA LYS A 27 -5.15 20.47 -13.48
C LYS A 27 -4.00 21.00 -14.36
N SER A 28 -3.66 20.28 -15.45
CA SER A 28 -2.62 20.65 -16.41
C SER A 28 -2.91 21.96 -17.14
N ARG A 29 -4.12 22.17 -17.67
CA ARG A 29 -4.46 23.42 -18.39
C ARG A 29 -4.54 24.64 -17.47
N GLN A 30 -4.89 24.43 -16.21
CA GLN A 30 -4.96 25.51 -15.21
C GLN A 30 -3.57 25.93 -14.71
N SER A 31 -2.55 25.08 -14.85
CA SER A 31 -1.19 25.35 -14.36
C SER A 31 -0.54 26.59 -14.96
N VAL A 32 -0.74 26.85 -16.26
CA VAL A 32 -0.17 28.03 -16.94
C VAL A 32 -0.78 29.33 -16.40
N TRP A 33 -2.10 29.36 -16.25
CA TRP A 33 -2.79 30.53 -15.69
C TRP A 33 -2.45 30.74 -14.22
N ILE A 34 -2.30 29.66 -13.44
CA ILE A 34 -1.83 29.74 -12.05
C ILE A 34 -0.40 30.28 -11.98
N ALA A 35 0.50 29.82 -12.87
CA ALA A 35 1.87 30.31 -12.92
C ALA A 35 1.92 31.81 -13.29
N LEU A 36 1.14 32.24 -14.28
CA LEU A 36 1.01 33.66 -14.64
C LEU A 36 0.43 34.49 -13.49
N ALA A 37 -0.60 33.98 -12.81
CA ALA A 37 -1.18 34.65 -11.65
C ALA A 37 -0.16 34.78 -10.50
N LEU A 38 0.60 33.73 -10.21
CA LEU A 38 1.67 33.75 -9.22
C LEU A 38 2.73 34.80 -9.57
N LEU A 39 3.16 34.88 -10.84
CA LEU A 39 4.09 35.91 -11.29
C LEU A 39 3.52 37.32 -11.07
N ALA A 40 2.26 37.55 -11.45
CA ALA A 40 1.61 38.84 -11.24
C ALA A 40 1.51 39.22 -9.75
N VAL A 41 1.19 38.26 -8.88
CA VAL A 41 1.17 38.45 -7.42
C VAL A 41 2.56 38.81 -6.89
N LEU A 42 3.62 38.13 -7.34
CA LEU A 42 4.99 38.43 -6.92
C LEU A 42 5.41 39.84 -7.32
N VAL A 43 5.14 40.25 -8.57
CA VAL A 43 5.43 41.60 -9.04
C VAL A 43 4.62 42.64 -8.24
N GLY A 44 3.34 42.36 -8.01
CA GLY A 44 2.49 43.21 -7.18
C GLY A 44 3.00 43.35 -5.75
N LEU A 45 3.52 42.27 -5.15
CA LEU A 45 4.06 42.28 -3.80
C LEU A 45 5.35 43.11 -3.69
N ILE A 46 6.21 43.06 -4.70
CA ILE A 46 7.40 43.91 -4.79
C ILE A 46 6.98 45.39 -4.89
N MET A 47 6.07 45.71 -5.80
CA MET A 47 5.59 47.09 -5.96
C MET A 47 4.88 47.60 -4.71
N LEU A 48 4.08 46.77 -4.05
CA LEU A 48 3.43 47.12 -2.78
C LEU A 48 4.46 47.46 -1.71
N ASN A 49 5.55 46.69 -1.60
CA ASN A 49 6.64 47.00 -0.68
C ASN A 49 7.28 48.36 -1.00
N VAL A 50 7.54 48.64 -2.27
CA VAL A 50 8.08 49.94 -2.72
C VAL A 50 7.12 51.07 -2.38
N THR A 51 5.82 50.93 -2.68
CA THR A 51 4.80 51.94 -2.38
C THR A 51 4.67 52.20 -0.89
N VAL A 52 4.61 51.15 -0.06
CA VAL A 52 4.53 51.29 1.40
C VAL A 52 5.79 51.94 1.95
N TYR A 53 6.98 51.57 1.44
CA TYR A 53 8.24 52.21 1.82
C TYR A 53 8.24 53.71 1.50
N LEU A 54 7.86 54.08 0.28
CA LEU A 54 7.81 55.47 -0.17
C LEU A 54 6.84 56.28 0.69
N LEU A 55 5.63 55.74 0.94
CA LEU A 55 4.64 56.38 1.80
C LEU A 55 5.16 56.59 3.22
N LEU A 56 5.84 55.60 3.80
CA LEU A 56 6.46 55.74 5.13
C LEU A 56 7.60 56.76 5.13
N SER A 57 8.40 56.80 4.06
CA SER A 57 9.52 57.74 3.92
C SER A 57 9.09 59.20 3.82
N GLU A 58 7.84 59.49 3.46
CA GLU A 58 7.30 60.86 3.49
C GLU A 58 7.09 61.38 4.92
N HIS A 59 6.89 60.49 5.90
CA HIS A 59 6.58 60.86 7.28
C HIS A 59 7.67 60.49 8.29
N TYR A 60 8.55 59.54 7.96
CA TYR A 60 9.58 59.01 8.86
C TYR A 60 10.96 58.98 8.19
N SER A 61 12.01 58.91 9.01
CA SER A 61 13.38 58.70 8.50
C SER A 61 13.50 57.34 7.80
N ASN A 62 14.38 57.26 6.79
CA ASN A 62 14.61 56.03 6.01
C ASN A 62 14.84 54.78 6.88
N LEU A 63 15.59 54.92 7.99
CA LEU A 63 15.86 53.81 8.90
C LEU A 63 14.59 53.30 9.58
N VAL A 64 13.76 54.21 10.07
CA VAL A 64 12.48 53.87 10.74
C VAL A 64 11.51 53.26 9.73
N SER A 65 11.44 53.82 8.52
CA SER A 65 10.60 53.28 7.44
C SER A 65 10.97 51.84 7.07
N ALA A 66 12.27 51.57 6.93
CA ALA A 66 12.77 50.21 6.66
C ALA A 66 12.51 49.25 7.83
N ALA A 67 12.65 49.71 9.08
CA ALA A 67 12.36 48.92 10.26
C ALA A 67 10.88 48.54 10.36
N ILE A 68 9.97 49.49 10.10
CA ILE A 68 8.52 49.21 10.11
C ILE A 68 8.15 48.26 8.96
N LEU A 69 8.67 48.50 7.76
CA LEU A 69 8.36 47.65 6.60
C LEU A 69 8.87 46.21 6.79
N SER A 70 10.09 46.04 7.31
CA SER A 70 10.63 44.72 7.62
C SER A 70 9.80 44.00 8.70
N GLY A 71 9.36 44.72 9.74
CA GLY A 71 8.42 44.18 10.73
C GLY A 71 7.11 43.71 10.10
N LEU A 72 6.52 44.50 9.21
CA LEU A 72 5.32 44.13 8.45
C LEU A 72 5.53 42.88 7.60
N ASN A 73 6.66 42.76 6.90
CA ASN A 73 6.97 41.58 6.10
C ASN A 73 7.15 40.32 6.95
N ILE A 74 7.74 40.43 8.15
CA ILE A 74 7.83 39.30 9.08
C ILE A 74 6.44 38.84 9.53
N LEU A 75 5.53 39.78 9.82
CA LEU A 75 4.14 39.45 10.16
C LEU A 75 3.42 38.73 9.01
N VAL A 76 3.57 39.22 7.78
CA VAL A 76 3.01 38.57 6.59
C VAL A 76 3.59 37.16 6.40
N ALA A 77 4.91 36.99 6.58
CA ALA A 77 5.55 35.68 6.50
C ALA A 77 5.03 34.72 7.57
N ALA A 78 4.84 35.18 8.80
CA ALA A 78 4.23 34.40 9.87
C ALA A 78 2.80 33.97 9.53
N LEU A 79 2.00 34.85 8.94
CA LEU A 79 0.66 34.50 8.44
C LEU A 79 0.71 33.42 7.36
N PHE A 80 1.62 33.53 6.38
CA PHE A 80 1.78 32.49 5.37
C PHE A 80 2.21 31.14 5.96
N LEU A 81 3.12 31.13 6.95
CA LEU A 81 3.50 29.89 7.65
C LEU A 81 2.31 29.28 8.40
N LEU A 82 1.47 30.10 9.05
CA LEU A 82 0.26 29.62 9.71
C LEU A 82 -0.72 29.01 8.71
N VAL A 83 -0.95 29.66 7.56
CA VAL A 83 -1.81 29.13 6.50
C VAL A 83 -1.23 27.83 5.92
N ALA A 84 0.07 27.80 5.61
CA ALA A 84 0.74 26.61 5.09
C ALA A 84 0.70 25.44 6.08
N SER A 85 0.83 25.71 7.39
CA SER A 85 0.75 24.68 8.43
C SER A 85 -0.64 24.02 8.54
N ARG A 86 -1.68 24.69 8.03
CA ARG A 86 -3.06 24.21 8.04
C ARG A 86 -3.47 23.52 6.74
N GLN A 87 -2.55 23.41 5.77
CA GLN A 87 -2.87 22.79 4.49
C GLN A 87 -2.74 21.27 4.61
N ASP A 88 -3.89 20.57 4.53
CA ASP A 88 -3.93 19.11 4.59
C ASP A 88 -3.14 18.47 3.43
N ARG A 89 -2.54 17.32 3.73
CA ARG A 89 -1.80 16.51 2.76
C ARG A 89 -2.74 16.18 1.60
N GLY A 90 -2.40 16.63 0.40
CA GLY A 90 -3.28 16.57 -0.76
C GLY A 90 -3.75 15.16 -1.10
N ALA A 91 -4.82 15.05 -1.89
CA ALA A 91 -5.45 13.79 -2.31
C ALA A 91 -4.46 12.70 -2.79
N GLU A 92 -3.31 13.10 -3.31
CA GLU A 92 -2.21 12.21 -3.72
C GLU A 92 -1.67 11.36 -2.55
N VAL A 93 -1.61 11.90 -1.33
CA VAL A 93 -1.19 11.15 -0.13
C VAL A 93 -2.29 10.21 0.33
N GLN A 94 -3.55 10.66 0.30
CA GLN A 94 -4.69 9.85 0.70
C GLN A 94 -4.84 8.62 -0.21
N SER A 95 -4.68 8.79 -1.53
CA SER A 95 -4.67 7.64 -2.45
C SER A 95 -3.51 6.67 -2.23
N ILE A 96 -2.34 7.15 -1.77
CA ILE A 96 -1.21 6.27 -1.40
C ILE A 96 -1.51 5.52 -0.10
N GLU A 97 -2.18 6.16 0.87
CA GLU A 97 -2.66 5.51 2.08
C GLU A 97 -3.72 4.45 1.76
N ASP A 98 -4.69 4.75 0.89
CA ASP A 98 -5.71 3.79 0.44
C ASP A 98 -5.08 2.58 -0.27
N ILE A 99 -4.07 2.78 -1.13
CA ILE A 99 -3.33 1.70 -1.80
C ILE A 99 -2.55 0.86 -0.77
N ARG A 100 -1.91 1.50 0.21
CA ARG A 100 -1.17 0.80 1.28
C ARG A 100 -2.14 -0.04 2.11
N ASP A 101 -3.27 0.52 2.48
CA ASP A 101 -4.24 -0.12 3.36
C ASP A 101 -4.94 -1.28 2.62
N PHE A 102 -5.24 -1.10 1.32
CA PHE A 102 -5.70 -2.19 0.44
C PHE A 102 -4.66 -3.30 0.25
N ALA A 103 -3.37 -2.96 0.17
CA ALA A 103 -2.29 -3.94 0.10
C ALA A 103 -2.15 -4.72 1.42
N TRP A 104 -2.32 -4.06 2.57
CA TRP A 104 -2.32 -4.73 3.88
C TRP A 104 -3.50 -5.68 4.04
N GLU A 105 -4.70 -5.29 3.58
CA GLU A 105 -5.90 -6.12 3.66
C GLU A 105 -5.80 -7.40 2.81
N GLN A 106 -5.19 -7.31 1.62
CA GLN A 106 -4.89 -8.49 0.81
C GLN A 106 -3.85 -9.41 1.46
N ILE A 107 -2.77 -8.84 2.01
CA ILE A 107 -1.77 -9.63 2.74
C ILE A 107 -2.38 -10.35 3.95
N SER A 108 -3.28 -9.71 4.70
CA SER A 108 -3.94 -10.37 5.83
C SER A 108 -4.86 -11.50 5.37
N THR A 109 -5.56 -11.32 4.25
CA THR A 109 -6.45 -12.34 3.68
C THR A 109 -5.66 -13.55 3.19
N ASP A 110 -4.54 -13.33 2.50
CA ASP A 110 -3.65 -14.39 2.04
C ASP A 110 -3.04 -15.18 3.21
N ILE A 111 -2.72 -14.52 4.34
CA ILE A 111 -2.19 -15.19 5.55
C ILE A 111 -3.24 -16.12 6.17
N ASP A 112 -4.50 -15.71 6.20
CA ASP A 112 -5.56 -16.53 6.78
C ASP A 112 -5.91 -17.74 5.88
N GLU A 113 -5.86 -17.57 4.56
CA GLU A 113 -5.99 -18.69 3.61
C GLU A 113 -4.79 -19.66 3.71
N VAL A 114 -3.57 -19.16 3.91
CA VAL A 114 -2.38 -20.00 4.15
C VAL A 114 -2.48 -20.76 5.48
N LYS A 115 -2.98 -20.15 6.56
CA LYS A 115 -3.20 -20.86 7.83
C LYS A 115 -4.20 -22.00 7.70
N GLN A 116 -5.26 -21.79 6.92
CA GLN A 116 -6.26 -22.81 6.68
C GLN A 116 -5.67 -23.99 5.88
N ASN A 117 -4.92 -23.69 4.82
CA ASN A 117 -4.21 -24.70 4.04
C ASN A 117 -3.14 -25.46 4.87
N VAL A 118 -2.45 -24.80 5.80
CA VAL A 118 -1.49 -25.44 6.71
C VAL A 118 -2.18 -26.32 7.75
N ALA A 119 -3.35 -25.92 8.25
CA ALA A 119 -4.15 -26.74 9.15
C ALA A 119 -4.66 -28.01 8.45
N ASP A 120 -5.16 -27.88 7.22
CA ASP A 120 -5.63 -28.99 6.40
C ASP A 120 -4.49 -29.94 6.00
N PHE A 121 -3.30 -29.39 5.72
CA PHE A 121 -2.09 -30.19 5.47
C PHE A 121 -1.65 -30.96 6.72
N LYS A 122 -1.66 -30.32 7.89
CA LYS A 122 -1.33 -30.97 9.17
C LYS A 122 -2.30 -32.11 9.50
N GLN A 123 -3.59 -31.90 9.24
CA GLN A 123 -4.61 -32.94 9.40
C GLN A 123 -4.36 -34.12 8.45
N SER A 124 -4.04 -33.82 7.19
CA SER A 124 -3.72 -34.83 6.17
C SER A 124 -2.48 -35.66 6.55
N VAL A 125 -1.42 -35.01 7.04
CA VAL A 125 -0.20 -35.70 7.53
C VAL A 125 -0.48 -36.54 8.77
N SER A 126 -1.30 -36.05 9.70
CA SER A 126 -1.71 -36.81 10.89
C SER A 126 -2.48 -38.10 10.53
N ASN A 127 -3.36 -38.02 9.53
CA ASN A 127 -4.13 -39.16 9.03
C ASN A 127 -3.24 -40.19 8.32
N VAL A 128 -2.27 -39.74 7.52
CA VAL A 128 -1.27 -40.62 6.89
C VAL A 128 -0.40 -41.29 7.96
N LYS A 129 0.09 -40.54 8.94
CA LYS A 129 0.88 -41.09 10.05
C LYS A 129 0.09 -42.15 10.83
N SER A 130 -1.17 -41.87 11.15
CA SER A 130 -2.04 -42.84 11.83
C SER A 130 -2.29 -44.10 11.00
N THR A 131 -2.35 -43.96 9.67
CA THR A 131 -2.51 -45.11 8.75
C THR A 131 -1.25 -45.95 8.67
N VAL A 132 -0.07 -45.32 8.63
CA VAL A 132 1.24 -46.00 8.65
C VAL A 132 1.51 -46.64 10.01
N ASP A 133 1.22 -45.95 11.11
CA ASP A 133 1.35 -46.49 12.47
C ASP A 133 0.40 -47.69 12.67
N ASN A 134 -0.82 -47.64 12.15
CA ASN A 134 -1.74 -48.78 12.19
C ASN A 134 -1.32 -49.94 11.27
N PHE A 135 -0.75 -49.64 10.10
CA PHE A 135 -0.22 -50.65 9.18
C PHE A 135 1.04 -51.33 9.71
N THR A 136 1.87 -50.60 10.47
CA THR A 136 3.09 -51.13 11.09
C THR A 136 2.83 -51.81 12.43
N SER A 137 1.82 -51.38 13.19
CA SER A 137 1.43 -51.97 14.48
C SER A 137 0.46 -53.14 14.34
N GLY A 138 -0.23 -53.26 13.19
CA GLY A 138 -1.21 -54.30 12.91
C GLY A 138 -0.83 -55.18 11.72
N ASP A 139 0.03 -56.17 11.95
CA ASP A 139 0.02 -57.49 11.28
C ASP A 139 0.02 -57.54 9.72
N ALA A 140 0.43 -56.46 9.04
CA ALA A 140 0.19 -56.28 7.60
C ALA A 140 1.42 -56.41 6.68
N PHE A 141 2.49 -57.04 7.13
CA PHE A 141 3.35 -57.78 6.21
C PHE A 141 3.20 -59.25 6.54
N GLY A 142 2.48 -59.96 5.66
CA GLY A 142 2.05 -61.35 5.76
C GLY A 142 3.15 -62.42 5.91
N LEU A 143 4.30 -62.06 6.46
CA LEU A 143 5.40 -62.90 6.90
C LEU A 143 4.91 -64.00 7.86
N LYS A 144 3.92 -63.72 8.73
CA LYS A 144 3.31 -64.73 9.59
C LYS A 144 2.45 -65.77 8.84
N LYS A 145 1.80 -65.39 7.74
CA LYS A 145 0.96 -66.30 6.94
C LYS A 145 1.77 -67.16 5.97
N ILE A 146 2.95 -66.71 5.54
CA ILE A 146 3.82 -67.49 4.63
C ILE A 146 4.76 -68.45 5.37
N MET A 147 5.00 -68.27 6.67
CA MET A 147 5.81 -69.17 7.50
C MET A 147 5.43 -70.65 7.38
N PRO A 148 4.16 -71.06 7.53
CA PRO A 148 3.77 -72.47 7.42
C PRO A 148 3.95 -73.05 6.00
N VAL A 149 3.90 -72.20 4.96
CA VAL A 149 4.14 -72.62 3.57
C VAL A 149 5.62 -72.89 3.34
N ILE A 150 6.49 -72.04 3.91
CA ILE A 150 7.94 -72.21 3.83
C ILE A 150 8.37 -73.47 4.61
N THR A 151 7.81 -73.73 5.80
CA THR A 151 8.18 -74.92 6.58
C THR A 151 7.67 -76.22 5.96
N THR A 152 6.45 -76.26 5.41
CA THR A 152 5.93 -77.45 4.73
C THR A 152 6.69 -77.80 3.46
N LEU A 153 7.15 -76.80 2.70
CA LEU A 153 8.02 -77.02 1.54
C LEU A 153 9.42 -77.53 1.93
N ILE A 154 9.97 -77.08 3.08
CA ILE A 154 11.26 -77.54 3.60
C ILE A 154 11.16 -78.97 4.16
N GLU A 155 10.06 -79.32 4.83
CA GLU A 155 9.84 -80.68 5.36
C GLU A 155 9.61 -81.71 4.25
N LEU A 156 8.94 -81.34 3.16
CA LEU A 156 8.74 -82.22 2.01
C LEU A 156 10.04 -82.56 1.26
N ASN A 157 11.06 -81.69 1.31
CA ASN A 157 12.37 -81.95 0.70
C ASN A 157 13.32 -82.76 1.60
N LYS A 158 13.04 -82.88 2.91
CA LYS A 158 13.84 -83.68 3.84
C LYS A 158 13.41 -85.15 3.96
N LYS A 159 12.28 -85.53 3.34
CA LYS A 159 11.71 -86.88 3.38
C LYS A 159 11.85 -87.68 2.08
N LYS A 160 12.59 -87.18 1.10
CA LYS A 160 13.08 -87.92 -0.08
C LYS A 160 14.59 -88.03 0.00
#